data_AF-A0A4Q6V5E2-F1
#
_entry.id   AF-A0A4Q6V5E2-F1
#
_cell.length_a   1.000
_cell.length_b   1.000
_cell.length_c   1.000
_cell.angle_alpha   90.00
_cell.angle_beta   90.00
_cell.angle_gamma   90.00
#
_symmetry.space_group_name_H-M   'P 1'
#
loop_
_entity.id
_entity.type
_entity.pdbx_description
1 polymer ?
#
loop_
_entity_poly.entity_id
_entity_poly.type
_entity_poly.pdbx_seq_one_letter_code
_entity_poly.pdbx_strand_id
1 'polypeptide(L)'
;MGALVLPLAAMGLAVGLAGPAGAADTAEATGAGAPAHGCSKKCPPGPPGPPGPPGPPGTPSQTFTVTESFTNTGEYGDFSVTATCPEGSTVTGGGYTREGAYTFPRDSYPVNNGWTVFTQLSEGSSITVYAVCLPLTGAEPSGGA
;
A
#
# COMPACT_ATOMS: atom_id res chain seq x y z
N MET A 1 -36.42 -18.94 -12.98
CA MET A 1 -34.97 -19.18 -12.91
C MET A 1 -34.45 -18.30 -11.80
N GLY A 2 -34.29 -18.87 -10.60
CA GLY A 2 -34.07 -18.12 -9.37
C GLY A 2 -32.61 -17.79 -9.13
N ALA A 3 -32.32 -16.55 -8.73
CA ALA A 3 -31.01 -16.14 -8.25
C ALA A 3 -30.90 -16.47 -6.76
N LEU A 4 -29.99 -17.39 -6.43
CA LEU A 4 -29.62 -17.73 -5.07
C LEU A 4 -28.40 -16.87 -4.69
N VAL A 5 -28.62 -15.77 -3.98
CA VAL A 5 -27.56 -14.95 -3.38
C VAL A 5 -27.24 -15.51 -1.99
N LEU A 6 -26.08 -16.12 -1.84
CA LEU A 6 -25.51 -16.55 -0.57
C LEU A 6 -24.50 -15.50 -0.06
N PRO A 7 -24.62 -15.00 1.17
CA PRO A 7 -23.55 -14.22 1.79
C PRO A 7 -22.50 -15.17 2.38
N LEU A 8 -21.28 -15.18 1.84
CA LEU A 8 -20.15 -15.85 2.48
C LEU A 8 -19.47 -14.91 3.48
N ALA A 9 -19.37 -15.42 4.71
CA ALA A 9 -18.82 -14.77 5.88
C ALA A 9 -17.32 -14.47 5.75
N ALA A 10 -16.92 -13.27 6.19
CA ALA A 10 -15.54 -12.87 6.33
C ALA A 10 -14.91 -13.54 7.57
N MET A 11 -13.94 -14.44 7.36
CA MET A 11 -13.04 -14.91 8.41
C MET A 11 -11.80 -14.01 8.45
N GLY A 12 -11.65 -13.28 9.56
CA GLY A 12 -10.46 -12.48 9.84
C GLY A 12 -9.30 -13.35 10.31
N LEU A 13 -8.13 -13.15 9.68
CA LEU A 13 -6.83 -13.60 10.20
C LEU A 13 -5.92 -12.38 10.35
N ALA A 14 -5.65 -12.01 11.59
CA ALA A 14 -4.63 -11.02 11.93
C ALA A 14 -3.30 -11.75 12.19
N VAL A 15 -2.29 -11.48 11.36
CA VAL A 15 -0.90 -11.87 11.61
C VAL A 15 -0.10 -10.60 11.86
N GLY A 16 0.39 -10.44 13.09
CA GLY A 16 1.30 -9.36 13.46
C GLY A 16 2.72 -9.67 12.99
N LEU A 17 3.36 -8.68 12.35
CA LEU A 17 4.78 -8.71 12.04
C LEU A 17 5.43 -7.40 12.49
N ALA A 18 6.38 -7.53 13.42
CA ALA A 18 7.22 -6.45 13.90
C ALA A 18 8.17 -5.97 12.78
N GLY A 19 8.15 -4.67 12.48
CA GLY A 19 9.09 -4.03 11.56
C GLY A 19 10.46 -3.76 12.22
N PRO A 20 11.55 -3.67 11.43
CA PRO A 20 12.90 -3.46 11.94
C PRO A 20 13.19 -1.99 12.29
N ALA A 21 14.09 -1.79 13.24
CA ALA A 21 14.53 -0.48 13.72
C ALA A 21 15.36 0.27 12.65
N GLY A 22 15.00 1.53 12.40
CA GLY A 22 15.73 2.44 11.51
C GLY A 22 17.04 2.94 12.11
N ALA A 23 18.06 3.04 11.27
CA ALA A 23 19.37 3.60 11.58
C ALA A 23 19.27 5.11 11.86
N ALA A 24 20.02 5.58 12.86
CA ALA A 24 20.11 6.99 13.21
C ALA A 24 21.22 7.69 12.42
N ASP A 25 20.87 8.75 11.70
CA ASP A 25 21.80 9.69 11.10
C ASP A 25 22.53 10.51 12.18
N THR A 26 23.83 10.68 11.98
CA THR A 26 24.73 11.49 12.81
C THR A 26 24.38 12.97 12.70
N ALA A 27 23.76 13.54 13.74
CA ALA A 27 23.56 14.99 13.85
C ALA A 27 24.86 15.69 14.27
N GLU A 28 25.24 16.65 13.43
CA GLU A 28 26.37 17.57 13.54
C GLU A 28 26.23 18.51 14.74
N ALA A 29 27.27 18.58 15.58
CA ALA A 29 27.27 19.36 16.81
C ALA A 29 27.59 20.85 16.56
N THR A 30 26.61 21.73 16.73
CA THR A 30 26.86 23.17 16.92
C THR A 30 26.78 23.53 18.40
N GLY A 31 27.95 23.56 19.05
CA GLY A 31 28.10 23.99 20.44
C GLY A 31 28.24 25.50 20.56
N ALA A 32 27.21 26.19 21.08
CA ALA A 32 27.32 27.56 21.58
C ALA A 32 27.62 27.52 23.09
N GLY A 33 28.90 27.70 23.45
CA GLY A 33 29.36 27.70 24.85
C GLY A 33 29.16 29.04 25.56
N ALA A 34 28.48 29.00 26.70
CA ALA A 34 28.43 30.08 27.71
C ALA A 34 29.78 30.18 28.49
N PRO A 35 30.08 31.30 29.19
CA PRO A 35 31.43 31.55 29.70
C PRO A 35 31.76 30.63 30.88
N ALA A 36 32.83 29.86 30.74
CA ALA A 36 33.29 28.88 31.72
C ALA A 36 34.04 29.54 32.88
N HIS A 37 33.58 29.27 34.11
CA HIS A 37 34.38 29.42 35.31
C HIS A 37 35.56 28.41 35.26
N GLY A 38 36.78 28.92 35.08
CA GLY A 38 38.00 28.43 35.74
C GLY A 38 38.39 26.95 35.64
N CYS A 39 38.33 26.30 34.47
CA CYS A 39 38.95 24.98 34.30
C CYS A 39 40.17 25.06 33.37
N SER A 40 41.38 25.06 33.95
CA SER A 40 42.66 25.16 33.24
C SER A 40 43.11 23.86 32.55
N LYS A 41 42.26 22.83 32.49
CA LYS A 41 42.43 21.64 31.65
C LYS A 41 41.09 21.34 30.98
N LYS A 42 41.14 20.95 29.71
CA LYS A 42 39.96 20.59 28.90
C LYS A 42 39.03 19.69 29.72
N CYS A 43 37.86 20.19 30.08
CA CYS A 43 36.89 19.40 30.85
C CYS A 43 36.59 18.10 30.08
N PRO A 44 36.43 16.96 30.76
CA PRO A 44 35.98 15.75 30.09
C PRO A 44 34.66 16.05 29.37
N PRO A 45 34.41 15.48 28.18
CA PRO A 45 33.10 15.50 27.56
C PRO A 45 32.05 15.08 28.60
N GLY A 46 30.92 15.78 28.63
CA GLY A 46 29.81 15.41 29.51
C GLY A 46 29.32 13.99 29.19
N PRO A 47 28.61 13.34 30.13
CA PRO A 47 28.01 12.04 29.84
C PRO A 47 27.07 12.16 28.62
N PRO A 48 26.92 11.08 27.82
CA PRO A 48 25.88 11.01 26.81
C PRO A 48 24.51 11.37 27.40
N GLY A 49 23.69 12.10 26.64
CA GLY A 49 22.32 12.40 27.04
C GLY A 49 21.47 11.13 27.18
N PRO A 50 20.33 11.19 27.88
CA PRO A 50 19.41 10.05 27.95
C PRO A 50 18.90 9.70 26.54
N PRO A 51 18.51 8.44 26.29
CA PRO A 51 17.79 8.07 25.07
C PRO A 51 16.57 8.98 24.85
N GLY A 52 16.30 9.32 23.60
CA GLY A 52 15.09 10.06 23.24
C GLY A 52 13.82 9.27 23.58
N PRO A 53 12.66 9.94 23.69
CA PRO A 53 11.39 9.25 23.91
C PRO A 53 11.10 8.28 22.73
N PRO A 54 10.36 7.20 22.97
CA PRO A 54 9.81 6.39 21.88
C PRO A 54 9.06 7.26 20.86
N GLY A 55 9.19 6.92 19.57
CA GLY A 55 8.43 7.59 18.52
C GLY A 55 6.92 7.40 18.67
N PRO A 56 6.09 8.24 18.02
CA PRO A 56 4.64 8.06 18.04
C PRO A 56 4.25 6.71 17.44
N PRO A 57 3.12 6.11 17.89
CA PRO A 57 2.56 4.94 17.23
C PRO A 57 2.28 5.21 15.75
N GLY A 58 2.53 4.23 14.88
CA GLY A 58 2.16 4.33 13.47
C GLY A 58 0.64 4.38 13.28
N THR A 59 0.15 5.24 12.38
CA THR A 59 -1.27 5.27 12.00
C THR A 59 -1.62 3.99 11.22
N PRO A 60 -2.70 3.27 11.57
CA PRO A 60 -3.13 2.12 10.79
C PRO A 60 -3.67 2.60 9.43
N SER A 61 -2.94 2.32 8.34
CA SER A 61 -3.45 2.50 6.98
C SER A 61 -4.45 1.39 6.67
N GLN A 62 -5.73 1.73 6.56
CA GLN A 62 -6.75 0.78 6.10
C GLN A 62 -6.72 0.73 4.58
N THR A 63 -6.22 -0.34 3.97
CA THR A 63 -6.35 -0.56 2.52
C THR A 63 -7.46 -1.55 2.21
N PHE A 64 -8.17 -1.36 1.10
CA PHE A 64 -9.14 -2.32 0.56
C PHE A 64 -8.79 -2.69 -0.88
N THR A 65 -9.42 -3.72 -1.43
CA THR A 65 -9.15 -4.20 -2.80
C THR A 65 -10.40 -4.10 -3.66
N VAL A 66 -10.23 -3.61 -4.90
CA VAL A 66 -11.24 -3.61 -5.96
C VAL A 66 -10.78 -4.58 -7.04
N THR A 67 -11.69 -5.40 -7.58
CA THR A 67 -11.38 -6.41 -8.60
C THR A 67 -12.24 -6.25 -9.84
N GLU A 68 -11.66 -6.44 -11.02
CA GLU A 68 -12.33 -6.47 -12.31
C GLU A 68 -11.95 -7.73 -13.07
N SER A 69 -12.95 -8.51 -13.47
CA SER A 69 -12.76 -9.77 -14.20
C SER A 69 -13.12 -9.63 -15.67
N PHE A 70 -12.26 -10.15 -16.54
CA PHE A 70 -12.48 -10.21 -17.97
C PHE A 70 -12.28 -11.64 -18.47
N THR A 71 -13.23 -12.13 -19.27
CA THR A 71 -13.13 -13.42 -19.95
C THR A 71 -13.17 -13.18 -21.44
N ASN A 72 -12.17 -13.68 -22.16
CA ASN A 72 -12.17 -13.59 -23.62
C ASN A 72 -13.12 -14.64 -24.20
N THR A 73 -14.17 -14.19 -24.89
CA THR A 73 -15.13 -15.03 -25.60
C THR A 73 -14.94 -15.02 -27.12
N GLY A 74 -13.90 -14.35 -27.61
CA GLY A 74 -13.52 -14.29 -29.02
C GLY A 74 -12.15 -14.92 -29.28
N GLU A 75 -11.58 -14.62 -30.45
CA GLU A 75 -10.28 -15.15 -30.84
C GLU A 75 -9.12 -14.65 -29.96
N TYR A 76 -7.97 -15.29 -30.14
CA TYR A 76 -6.72 -14.91 -29.49
C TYR A 76 -6.36 -13.46 -29.80
N GLY A 77 -6.11 -12.66 -28.76
CA GLY A 77 -5.81 -11.25 -28.92
C GLY A 77 -5.26 -10.61 -27.66
N ASP A 78 -4.86 -9.34 -27.79
CA ASP A 78 -4.37 -8.52 -26.69
C ASP A 78 -5.50 -7.68 -26.09
N PHE A 79 -5.56 -7.64 -24.76
CA PHE A 79 -6.61 -7.01 -23.98
C PHE A 79 -5.99 -6.17 -22.87
N SER A 80 -6.67 -5.07 -22.54
CA SER A 80 -6.33 -4.22 -21.40
C SER A 80 -7.49 -4.24 -20.41
N VAL A 81 -7.22 -4.65 -19.19
CA VAL A 81 -8.22 -4.76 -18.11
C VAL A 81 -7.75 -3.89 -16.96
N THR A 82 -8.65 -3.06 -16.43
CA THR A 82 -8.30 -2.07 -15.40
C THR A 82 -9.27 -2.14 -14.23
N ALA A 83 -8.75 -2.34 -13.02
CA ALA A 83 -9.49 -2.18 -11.78
C ALA A 83 -9.27 -0.75 -11.26
N THR A 84 -10.34 0.02 -11.07
CA THR A 84 -10.25 1.44 -10.69
C THR A 84 -10.66 1.64 -9.23
N CYS A 85 -9.84 2.35 -8.46
CA CYS A 85 -10.19 2.74 -7.11
C CYS A 85 -11.29 3.81 -7.14
N PRO A 86 -12.31 3.72 -6.26
CA PRO A 86 -13.40 4.69 -6.21
C PRO A 86 -12.89 6.07 -5.76
N GLU A 87 -13.71 7.10 -6.00
CA GLU A 87 -13.45 8.44 -5.48
C GLU A 87 -13.27 8.43 -3.95
N GLY A 88 -12.47 9.36 -3.43
CA GLY A 88 -12.10 9.39 -2.01
C GLY A 88 -11.09 8.31 -1.61
N SER A 89 -10.54 7.56 -2.58
CA SER A 89 -9.43 6.64 -2.35
C SER A 89 -8.34 6.82 -3.41
N THR A 90 -7.13 6.38 -3.09
CA THR A 90 -5.98 6.42 -4.01
C THR A 90 -5.42 5.02 -4.25
N VAL A 91 -5.07 4.71 -5.49
CA VAL A 91 -4.38 3.45 -5.81
C VAL A 91 -2.98 3.43 -5.19
N THR A 92 -2.70 2.38 -4.44
CA THR A 92 -1.40 2.15 -3.77
C THR A 92 -0.69 0.90 -4.29
N GLY A 93 -1.39 0.09 -5.09
CA GLY A 93 -0.84 -1.06 -5.76
C GLY A 93 -1.94 -1.83 -6.50
N GLY A 94 -1.59 -3.01 -6.99
CA GLY A 94 -2.53 -3.91 -7.64
C GLY A 94 -1.82 -5.14 -8.20
N GLY A 95 -2.55 -5.90 -9.00
CA GLY A 95 -2.04 -7.09 -9.66
C GLY A 95 -3.13 -7.81 -10.43
N TYR A 96 -2.93 -9.11 -10.66
CA TYR A 96 -3.91 -9.95 -11.32
C TYR A 96 -3.81 -11.41 -10.89
N THR A 97 -4.89 -12.14 -11.10
CA THR A 97 -4.95 -13.59 -11.16
C THR A 97 -5.41 -14.02 -12.54
N ARG A 98 -5.02 -15.20 -12.99
CA ARG A 98 -5.36 -15.72 -14.32
C ARG A 98 -5.94 -17.12 -14.22
N GLU A 99 -6.87 -17.44 -15.10
CA GLU A 99 -7.37 -18.79 -15.31
C GLU A 99 -7.34 -19.14 -16.81
N GLY A 100 -7.20 -20.44 -17.10
CA GLY A 100 -7.01 -20.96 -18.45
C GLY A 100 -5.53 -21.23 -18.79
N ALA A 101 -5.31 -22.02 -19.84
CA ALA A 101 -3.97 -22.49 -20.24
C ALA A 101 -3.17 -21.43 -21.02
N TYR A 102 -3.84 -20.43 -21.63
CA TYR A 102 -3.22 -19.46 -22.54
C TYR A 102 -3.56 -18.01 -22.13
N THR A 103 -3.05 -17.63 -20.96
CA THR A 103 -3.10 -16.28 -20.40
C THR A 103 -1.68 -15.72 -20.28
N PHE A 104 -1.34 -14.71 -21.08
CA PHE A 104 -0.01 -14.10 -21.13
C PHE A 104 -0.05 -12.61 -20.77
N PRO A 105 -0.04 -12.27 -19.47
CA PRO A 105 0.17 -10.90 -19.01
C PRO A 105 1.53 -10.39 -19.50
N ARG A 106 1.52 -9.26 -20.20
CA ARG A 106 2.72 -8.61 -20.73
C ARG A 106 3.19 -7.52 -19.78
N ASP A 107 2.25 -6.70 -19.32
CA ASP A 107 2.53 -5.54 -18.48
C ASP A 107 1.50 -5.42 -17.36
N SER A 108 1.94 -4.92 -16.21
CA SER A 108 1.08 -4.64 -15.06
C SER A 108 1.56 -3.38 -14.36
N TYR A 109 0.75 -2.34 -14.39
CA TYR A 109 1.17 -1.00 -14.00
C TYR A 109 -0.01 -0.14 -13.54
N PRO A 110 0.23 0.85 -12.66
CA PRO A 110 -0.80 1.80 -12.28
C PRO A 110 -1.11 2.74 -13.46
N VAL A 111 -2.40 3.00 -13.69
CA VAL A 111 -2.89 3.99 -14.66
C VAL A 111 -3.98 4.79 -13.99
N ASN A 112 -3.83 6.11 -13.98
CA ASN A 112 -4.73 7.01 -13.25
C ASN A 112 -4.90 6.52 -11.79
N ASN A 113 -6.12 6.49 -11.27
CA ASN A 113 -6.45 5.95 -9.95
C ASN A 113 -6.75 4.44 -9.95
N GLY A 114 -6.11 3.67 -10.83
CA GLY A 114 -6.39 2.25 -10.99
C GLY A 114 -5.16 1.43 -11.32
N TRP A 115 -5.36 0.13 -11.45
CA TRP A 115 -4.35 -0.84 -11.84
C TRP A 115 -4.73 -1.50 -13.15
N THR A 116 -3.86 -1.40 -14.15
CA THR A 116 -4.08 -1.93 -15.49
C THR A 116 -3.18 -3.12 -15.74
N VAL A 117 -3.72 -4.12 -16.44
CA VAL A 117 -2.97 -5.26 -16.95
C VAL A 117 -3.22 -5.38 -18.44
N PHE A 118 -2.14 -5.34 -19.19
CA PHE A 118 -2.12 -5.65 -20.62
C PHE A 118 -1.76 -7.12 -20.78
N THR A 119 -2.63 -7.90 -21.39
CA THR A 119 -2.51 -9.36 -21.45
C THR A 119 -2.98 -9.90 -22.78
N GLN A 120 -2.38 -11.00 -23.22
CA GLN A 120 -2.85 -11.75 -24.37
C GLN A 120 -3.65 -12.96 -23.90
N LEU A 121 -4.87 -13.12 -24.42
CA LEU A 121 -5.82 -14.16 -23.99
C LEU A 121 -6.29 -14.97 -25.18
N SER A 122 -6.34 -16.29 -25.06
CA SER A 122 -7.11 -17.14 -25.98
C SER A 122 -8.61 -17.11 -25.66
N GLU A 123 -9.42 -17.59 -26.59
CA GLU A 123 -10.83 -17.92 -26.33
C GLU A 123 -10.94 -18.80 -25.06
N GLY A 124 -11.88 -18.46 -24.19
CA GLY A 124 -12.17 -19.18 -22.94
C GLY A 124 -11.21 -18.90 -21.78
N SER A 125 -10.12 -18.15 -21.99
CA SER A 125 -9.24 -17.73 -20.89
C SER A 125 -9.79 -16.49 -20.17
N SER A 126 -9.51 -16.37 -18.87
CA SER A 126 -9.95 -15.24 -18.05
C SER A 126 -8.81 -14.64 -17.23
N ILE A 127 -8.95 -13.37 -16.91
CA ILE A 127 -8.06 -12.63 -16.03
C ILE A 127 -8.90 -11.80 -15.05
N THR A 128 -8.49 -11.79 -13.79
CA THR A 128 -9.06 -10.91 -12.76
C THR A 128 -7.97 -9.96 -12.31
N VAL A 129 -8.15 -8.68 -12.62
CA VAL A 129 -7.25 -7.60 -12.20
C VAL A 129 -7.74 -7.06 -10.87
N TYR A 130 -6.83 -6.69 -9.98
CA TYR A 130 -7.18 -6.04 -8.74
C TYR A 130 -6.34 -4.79 -8.50
N ALA A 131 -6.94 -3.80 -7.83
CA ALA A 131 -6.30 -2.59 -7.35
C ALA A 131 -6.42 -2.52 -5.83
N VAL A 132 -5.32 -2.17 -5.15
CA VAL A 132 -5.26 -1.93 -3.71
C VAL A 132 -5.42 -0.44 -3.47
N CYS A 133 -6.51 -0.08 -2.82
CA CYS A 133 -6.96 1.29 -2.63
C CYS A 133 -6.81 1.71 -1.17
N LEU A 134 -6.24 2.89 -0.96
CA LEU A 134 -6.16 3.53 0.35
C LEU A 134 -7.22 4.64 0.41
N PRO A 135 -8.20 4.59 1.31
CA PRO A 135 -9.09 5.72 1.59
C PRO A 135 -8.29 6.95 1.99
N LEU A 136 -8.59 8.07 1.37
CA LEU A 136 -8.06 9.37 1.75
C LEU A 136 -8.88 9.82 2.97
N THR A 137 -8.39 9.53 4.17
CA THR A 137 -9.04 10.00 5.41
C THR A 137 -9.12 11.52 5.40
N GLY A 138 -10.35 12.03 5.29
CA GLY A 138 -10.69 13.43 4.98
C GLY A 138 -11.89 13.53 4.03
N ALA A 139 -12.16 12.49 3.24
CA ALA A 139 -13.46 12.30 2.59
C ALA A 139 -14.36 11.51 3.55
N GLU A 140 -15.06 12.22 4.43
CA GLU A 140 -16.15 11.64 5.20
C GLU A 140 -17.18 11.08 4.19
N PRO A 141 -17.60 9.80 4.28
CA PRO A 141 -18.67 9.31 3.43
C PRO A 141 -19.90 10.15 3.75
N SER A 142 -20.31 10.99 2.81
CA SER A 142 -21.47 11.87 2.97
C SER A 142 -22.68 10.99 3.29
N GLY A 143 -23.02 10.92 4.58
CA GLY A 143 -24.22 10.28 5.07
C GLY A 143 -25.41 10.93 4.37
N GLY A 144 -26.19 10.10 3.66
CA GLY A 144 -27.43 10.51 3.03
C GLY A 144 -28.38 11.13 4.05
N ALA A 145 -28.98 12.25 3.65
CA ALA A 145 -30.07 12.93 4.33
C ALA A 145 -31.37 12.12 4.29
#